data_AF-A0A0G0CE55-F1
#
_entry.id   AF-A0A0G0CE55-F1
#
_cell.length_a   1.000
_cell.length_b   1.000
_cell.length_c   1.000
_cell.angle_alpha   90.00
_cell.angle_beta   90.00
_cell.angle_gamma   90.00
#
_symmetry.space_group_name_H-M   'P 1'
#
loop_
_entity.id
_entity.type
_entity.pdbx_description
1 polymer ?
#
loop_
_entity_poly.entity_id
_entity_poly.type
_entity_poly.pdbx_seq_one_letter_code
_entity_poly.pdbx_strand_id
1 'polypeptide(L)'
;MFWSGPSSDLKIIIFLLVISVAVASFVYFKTKKILLGVFILSVLSNLILFYGMYYQFAEYYNIMWLFKFVRKIWPYMNLALFISLIIIFFKNKYAKNKNK
;
A
#
# COMPACT_ATOMS: atom_id res chain seq x y z
N MET A 1 -12.91 -23.62 -12.74
CA MET A 1 -13.91 -22.59 -13.15
C MET A 1 -14.79 -22.11 -11.98
N PHE A 2 -14.26 -21.99 -10.75
CA PHE A 2 -15.08 -21.63 -9.57
C PHE A 2 -15.10 -20.13 -9.21
N TRP A 3 -14.48 -19.27 -10.03
CA TRP A 3 -14.26 -17.86 -9.69
C TRP A 3 -14.46 -16.88 -10.86
N SER A 4 -15.22 -17.24 -11.90
CA SER A 4 -15.40 -16.41 -13.10
C SER A 4 -16.60 -15.46 -12.97
N GLY A 5 -16.63 -14.65 -11.91
CA GLY A 5 -17.69 -13.66 -11.72
C GLY A 5 -17.17 -12.39 -11.03
N PRO A 6 -17.74 -11.20 -11.30
CA PRO A 6 -17.30 -9.94 -10.70
C PRO A 6 -17.28 -9.94 -9.15
N SER A 7 -18.11 -10.80 -8.53
CA SER A 7 -18.16 -11.00 -7.08
C SER A 7 -16.96 -11.78 -6.51
N SER A 8 -16.34 -12.60 -7.34
CA SER A 8 -15.19 -13.44 -6.98
C SER A 8 -13.91 -12.63 -6.96
N ASP A 9 -13.71 -11.77 -7.95
CA ASP A 9 -12.58 -10.81 -8.01
C ASP A 9 -12.57 -9.90 -6.78
N LEU A 10 -13.74 -9.37 -6.40
CA LEU A 10 -13.89 -8.49 -5.24
C LEU A 10 -13.51 -9.18 -3.93
N LYS A 11 -13.89 -10.45 -3.75
CA LYS A 11 -13.48 -11.25 -2.57
C LYS A 11 -11.97 -11.45 -2.51
N ILE A 12 -11.32 -11.71 -3.65
CA ILE A 12 -9.87 -11.87 -3.73
C ILE A 12 -9.17 -10.56 -3.37
N ILE A 13 -9.64 -9.43 -3.90
CA ILE A 13 -9.10 -8.10 -3.58
C ILE A 13 -9.21 -7.83 -2.06
N ILE A 14 -10.38 -8.06 -1.47
CA ILE A 14 -10.58 -7.86 -0.03
C ILE A 14 -9.67 -8.78 0.79
N PHE A 15 -9.57 -10.05 0.43
CA PHE A 15 -8.70 -11.01 1.09
C PHE A 15 -7.24 -10.57 1.07
N LEU A 16 -6.74 -10.12 -0.09
CA LEU A 16 -5.37 -9.61 -0.23
C LEU A 16 -5.16 -8.32 0.58
N LEU A 17 -6.15 -7.43 0.67
CA LEU A 17 -6.07 -6.23 1.51
C LEU A 17 -6.00 -6.58 3.00
N VAL A 18 -6.73 -7.61 3.45
CA VAL A 18 -6.62 -8.09 4.84
C VAL A 18 -5.21 -8.65 5.11
N ILE A 19 -4.64 -9.40 4.15
CA ILE A 19 -3.26 -9.88 4.26
C ILE A 19 -2.27 -8.71 4.31
N SER A 20 -2.45 -7.66 3.50
CA SER A 20 -1.56 -6.50 3.52
C SER A 20 -1.57 -5.78 4.87
N VAL A 21 -2.74 -5.67 5.51
CA VAL A 21 -2.87 -5.15 6.88
C VAL A 21 -2.15 -6.04 7.89
N ALA A 22 -2.29 -7.36 7.80
CA ALA A 22 -1.59 -8.29 8.68
C ALA A 22 -0.06 -8.16 8.54
N VAL A 23 0.46 -8.08 7.32
CA VAL A 23 1.90 -7.89 7.05
C VAL A 23 2.38 -6.55 7.60
N ALA A 24 1.66 -5.46 7.34
CA ALA A 24 2.02 -4.14 7.84
C ALA A 24 2.01 -4.08 9.38
N SER A 25 1.02 -4.71 10.01
CA SER A 25 0.91 -4.82 11.46
C SER A 25 2.09 -5.61 12.03
N PHE A 26 2.43 -6.74 11.43
CA PHE A 26 3.58 -7.55 11.84
C PHE A 26 4.90 -6.76 11.77
N VAL A 27 5.13 -6.01 10.68
CA VAL A 27 6.33 -5.18 10.55
C VAL A 27 6.35 -4.05 11.59
N TYR A 28 5.21 -3.43 11.86
CA TYR A 28 5.09 -2.45 12.94
C TYR A 28 5.43 -3.08 14.29
N PHE A 29 4.88 -4.25 14.64
CA PHE A 29 5.18 -4.90 15.92
C PHE A 29 6.65 -5.26 16.08
N LYS A 30 7.31 -5.72 15.01
CA LYS A 30 8.75 -6.07 15.03
C LYS A 30 9.69 -4.87 15.07
N THR A 31 9.39 -3.81 14.32
CA THR A 31 10.31 -2.67 14.17
C THR A 31 9.96 -1.49 15.08
N LYS A 32 8.72 -1.44 15.57
CA LYS A 32 8.09 -0.30 16.27
C LYS A 32 8.12 1.00 15.46
N LYS A 33 8.36 0.93 14.15
CA LYS A 33 8.41 2.09 13.23
C LYS A 33 7.07 2.23 12.51
N ILE A 34 6.21 3.11 13.02
CA ILE A 34 4.88 3.37 12.44
C ILE A 34 4.97 3.72 10.95
N LEU A 35 5.86 4.64 10.59
CA LEU A 35 5.99 5.14 9.23
C LEU A 35 6.44 4.05 8.23
N LEU A 36 7.26 3.10 8.69
CA LEU A 36 7.63 1.93 7.89
C LEU A 36 6.43 0.99 7.66
N GLY A 37 5.64 0.73 8.71
CA GLY A 37 4.40 -0.06 8.59
C GLY A 37 3.39 0.58 7.64
N VAL A 38 3.18 1.90 7.77
CA VAL A 38 2.30 2.68 6.88
C VAL A 38 2.77 2.62 5.43
N PHE A 39 4.08 2.75 5.19
CA PHE A 39 4.65 2.64 3.84
C PHE A 39 4.39 1.25 3.23
N ILE A 40 4.62 0.18 3.98
CA ILE A 40 4.38 -1.19 3.52
C ILE A 40 2.91 -1.42 3.21
N LEU A 41 2.01 -0.98 4.09
CA LEU A 41 0.57 -1.06 3.86
C LEU A 41 0.17 -0.32 2.58
N SER A 42 0.67 0.90 2.41
CA SER A 42 0.34 1.76 1.28
C SER A 42 0.83 1.18 -0.04
N VAL A 43 2.05 0.64 -0.08
CA VAL A 43 2.62 0.00 -1.28
C VAL A 43 1.87 -1.27 -1.63
N LEU A 44 1.63 -2.17 -0.66
CA LEU A 44 0.92 -3.43 -0.92
C LEU A 44 -0.53 -3.17 -1.36
N SER A 45 -1.24 -2.27 -0.68
CA SER A 45 -2.62 -1.92 -1.03
C SER A 45 -2.69 -1.27 -2.41
N ASN A 46 -1.72 -0.42 -2.76
CA ASN A 46 -1.65 0.16 -4.09
C ASN A 46 -1.42 -0.90 -5.16
N LEU A 47 -0.50 -1.86 -4.96
CA LEU A 47 -0.28 -2.96 -5.90
C LEU A 47 -1.54 -3.82 -6.08
N ILE A 48 -2.16 -4.25 -4.98
CA ILE A 48 -3.38 -5.08 -5.01
C ILE A 48 -4.49 -4.37 -5.79
N LEU A 49 -4.74 -3.09 -5.49
CA LEU A 49 -5.78 -2.32 -6.15
C LEU A 49 -5.42 -1.98 -7.59
N PHE A 50 -4.15 -1.74 -7.91
CA PHE A 50 -3.70 -1.42 -9.26
C PHE A 50 -3.91 -2.59 -10.22
N TYR A 51 -3.60 -3.81 -9.78
CA TYR A 51 -3.81 -5.03 -10.56
C TYR A 51 -5.24 -5.56 -10.47
N GLY A 52 -5.89 -5.44 -9.31
CA GLY A 52 -7.23 -5.97 -9.07
C GLY A 52 -8.35 -5.12 -9.67
N MET A 53 -8.18 -3.79 -9.77
CA MET A 53 -9.20 -2.91 -10.36
C MET A 53 -8.87 -2.57 -11.81
N TYR A 54 -9.47 -3.33 -12.72
CA TYR A 54 -9.54 -3.00 -14.14
C TYR A 54 -10.67 -1.99 -14.42
N TYR A 55 -10.66 -1.36 -15.61
CA TYR A 55 -11.59 -0.28 -15.95
C TYR A 55 -13.05 -0.71 -15.85
N GLN A 56 -13.39 -1.86 -16.44
CA GLN A 56 -14.76 -2.41 -16.43
C GLN A 56 -15.24 -2.74 -15.01
N PHE A 57 -14.36 -3.20 -14.12
CA PHE A 57 -14.67 -3.39 -12.71
C PHE A 57 -15.03 -2.05 -12.05
N ALA A 58 -14.22 -1.03 -12.28
CA ALA A 58 -14.44 0.28 -11.70
C ALA A 58 -15.72 0.96 -12.23
N GLU A 59 -16.08 0.71 -13.48
CA GLU A 59 -17.33 1.15 -14.08
C GLU A 59 -18.53 0.39 -13.50
N TYR A 60 -18.46 -0.94 -13.42
CA TYR A 60 -19.52 -1.80 -12.87
C TYR A 60 -19.89 -1.45 -11.43
N TYR A 61 -18.88 -1.20 -10.58
CA TYR A 61 -19.09 -0.82 -9.18
C TYR A 61 -19.21 0.69 -8.94
N ASN A 62 -19.21 1.52 -10.00
CA ASN A 62 -19.27 2.98 -9.92
C ASN A 62 -18.18 3.60 -9.01
N ILE A 63 -16.96 3.05 -9.08
CA ILE A 63 -15.78 3.48 -8.29
C ILE A 63 -14.66 4.04 -9.19
N MET A 64 -15.03 4.66 -10.31
CA MET A 64 -14.07 5.22 -11.28
C MET A 64 -13.10 6.25 -10.67
N TRP A 65 -13.54 6.95 -9.63
CA TRP A 65 -12.70 7.88 -8.87
C TRP A 65 -11.52 7.16 -8.20
N LEU A 66 -11.78 6.01 -7.56
CA LEU A 66 -10.78 5.20 -6.87
C LEU A 66 -9.80 4.58 -7.89
N PHE A 67 -10.31 4.11 -9.02
CA PHE A 67 -9.48 3.63 -10.13
C PHE A 67 -8.48 4.69 -10.61
N LYS A 68 -8.96 5.92 -10.85
CA LYS A 68 -8.09 7.05 -11.24
C LYS A 68 -7.09 7.39 -10.14
N PHE A 69 -7.52 7.41 -8.88
CA PHE A 69 -6.66 7.70 -7.73
C PHE A 69 -5.51 6.70 -7.58
N VAL A 70 -5.82 5.39 -7.59
CA VAL A 70 -4.84 4.30 -7.44
C VAL A 70 -3.77 4.33 -8.52
N ARG A 71 -4.12 4.71 -9.76
CA ARG A 71 -3.20 4.71 -10.89
C ARG A 71 -2.44 6.02 -11.06
N LYS A 72 -3.06 7.16 -10.73
CA LYS A 72 -2.48 8.48 -11.00
C LYS A 72 -1.91 9.17 -9.76
N ILE A 73 -2.51 9.04 -8.59
CA ILE A 73 -2.14 9.87 -7.42
C ILE A 73 -1.37 9.03 -6.39
N TRP A 74 -1.89 7.86 -6.06
CA TRP A 74 -1.34 6.99 -5.02
C TRP A 74 0.14 6.58 -5.28
N PRO A 75 0.62 6.33 -6.51
CA PRO A 75 2.04 6.03 -6.74
C PRO A 75 2.96 7.18 -6.31
N TYR A 76 2.55 8.44 -6.52
CA TYR A 76 3.31 9.60 -6.05
C TYR A 76 3.28 9.73 -4.52
N MET A 77 2.16 9.37 -3.87
CA MET A 77 2.12 9.30 -2.41
C MET A 77 3.09 8.26 -1.86
N ASN A 78 3.18 7.09 -2.49
CA ASN A 78 4.15 6.05 -2.13
C ASN A 78 5.59 6.54 -2.31
N LEU A 79 5.87 7.27 -3.39
CA LEU A 79 7.18 7.86 -3.63
C LEU A 79 7.53 8.92 -2.58
N ALA A 80 6.58 9.78 -2.20
CA ALA A 80 6.79 10.76 -1.13
C ALA A 80 7.07 10.09 0.22
N LEU A 81 6.33 9.03 0.57
CA LEU A 81 6.58 8.23 1.78
C LEU A 81 7.97 7.59 1.75
N PHE A 82 8.39 7.06 0.60
CA PHE A 82 9.72 6.48 0.44
C PHE A 82 10.83 7.52 0.65
N ILE A 83 10.71 8.71 0.06
CA ILE A 83 11.66 9.81 0.28
C ILE A 83 11.71 10.19 1.77
N SER A 84 10.56 10.27 2.44
CA SER A 84 10.52 10.58 3.87
C SER A 84 11.25 9.54 4.74
N LEU A 85 11.14 8.25 4.39
CA LEU A 85 11.88 7.17 5.05
C LEU A 85 13.39 7.32 4.87
N ILE A 86 13.83 7.68 3.66
CA ILE A 86 15.25 7.92 3.37
C ILE A 86 15.78 9.09 4.20
N ILE A 87 15.04 10.21 4.26
CA ILE A 87 15.44 11.39 5.04
C ILE A 87 15.57 11.03 6.54
N ILE A 88 14.59 10.31 7.09
CA ILE A 88 14.61 9.87 8.49
C ILE A 88 15.80 8.93 8.73
N PHE A 89 16.08 8.02 7.80
CA PHE A 89 17.22 7.12 7.90
C PHE A 89 18.55 7.88 7.98
N PHE A 90 18.78 8.82 7.08
CA PHE A 90 20.00 9.64 7.11
C PHE A 90 20.07 10.48 8.38
N LYS A 91 19.00 11.18 8.77
CA LYS A 91 18.96 11.98 10.00
C LYS A 91 19.35 11.16 11.23
N ASN A 92 18.83 9.95 11.35
CA ASN A 92 19.14 9.05 12.46
C ASN A 92 20.60 8.54 12.42
N LYS A 93 21.16 8.33 11.23
CA LYS A 93 22.56 7.93 11.05
C LYS A 93 23.53 9.04 11.46
N TYR A 94 23.29 10.27 11.01
CA TYR A 94 24.13 11.42 11.35
C TYR A 94 24.03 11.80 12.83
N ALA A 95 22.83 11.73 13.43
CA ALA A 95 22.65 11.98 14.87
C ALA A 95 23.43 10.98 15.74
N LYS A 96 23.48 9.70 15.35
CA LYS A 96 24.27 8.68 16.06
C LYS A 96 25.78 8.89 15.94
N ASN A 97 26.27 9.40 14.82
CA ASN A 97 27.70 9.66 14.63
C ASN A 97 28.18 10.92 15.35
N LYS A 98 27.30 11.85 15.70
CA LYS A 98 27.66 13.07 16.45
C LYS A 98 27.75 12.86 17.97
N ASN A 99 27.12 11.80 18.47
CA ASN A 99 27.08 11.43 19.90
C ASN A 99 28.03 10.27 20.25
N LYS A 100 28.93 9.89 19.33
CA LYS A 100 30.06 9.00 19.56
C LYS A 100 31.34 9.80 19.49
#